data_AF-A0A952ZJG2-F1
#
_entry.id   AF-A0A952ZJG2-F1
#
_cell.length_a   1.000
_cell.length_b   1.000
_cell.length_c   1.000
_cell.angle_alpha   90.00
_cell.angle_beta   90.00
_cell.angle_gamma   90.00
#
_symmetry.space_group_name_H-M   'P 1'
#
loop_
_entity.id
_entity.type
_entity.pdbx_description
1 polymer ?
#
loop_
_entity_poly.entity_id
_entity_poly.type
_entity_poly.pdbx_seq_one_letter_code
_entity_poly.pdbx_strand_id
1 'polypeptide(L)'
;MATAGLRIAKLTIALASAAFASSSGMAAPIDILLGSDYFFTVEASVAAVIPLESRPGGLNGVRPQFAPLPGYVDTIVERRADCGVELGQSCQIPIELVGLSLQSVGGGFLIREDPDRASTGQMTIHYLTQTGPIAGGTFDSFFDVFFEISLDGGATWTDNEVANGPFPGVPPLQLGSVGSSWSSDPTGITLFVGQVGDQAANWHDPKSIDQFDFFPGTGPAGFQTIVESHPDGSIHRVVPIPPPVPVPPTVLLLGAGLSALGWMSRRRQSHV
;
A
#
# COMPACT_ATOMS: atom_id res chain seq x y z
N MET A 1 -9.20 11.17 -99.01
CA MET A 1 -8.02 11.12 -98.14
C MET A 1 -8.33 11.90 -96.88
N ALA A 2 -8.73 11.23 -95.81
CA ALA A 2 -9.06 11.85 -94.52
C ALA A 2 -8.05 11.37 -93.49
N THR A 3 -7.27 12.30 -92.95
CA THR A 3 -6.27 12.08 -91.90
C THR A 3 -6.94 12.12 -90.53
N ALA A 4 -6.99 10.96 -89.87
CA ALA A 4 -7.48 10.85 -88.49
C ALA A 4 -6.34 11.16 -87.51
N GLY A 5 -6.48 12.25 -86.75
CA GLY A 5 -5.55 12.67 -85.70
C GLY A 5 -5.88 12.01 -84.36
N LEU A 6 -4.98 11.14 -83.89
CA LEU A 6 -5.03 10.49 -82.58
C LEU A 6 -4.59 11.48 -81.49
N ARG A 7 -5.50 11.89 -80.60
CA ARG A 7 -5.17 12.71 -79.42
C ARG A 7 -4.90 11.80 -78.23
N ILE A 8 -3.64 11.75 -77.79
CA ILE A 8 -3.20 11.05 -76.58
C ILE A 8 -3.54 11.94 -75.37
N ALA A 9 -4.49 11.52 -74.55
CA ALA A 9 -4.80 12.17 -73.28
C ALA A 9 -3.74 11.76 -72.24
N LYS A 10 -2.99 12.74 -71.71
CA LYS A 10 -2.07 12.54 -70.59
C LYS A 10 -2.88 12.39 -69.31
N LEU A 11 -2.86 11.19 -68.73
CA LEU A 11 -3.44 10.89 -67.43
C LEU A 11 -2.41 11.23 -66.35
N THR A 12 -2.60 12.36 -65.66
CA THR A 12 -1.77 12.75 -64.51
C THR A 12 -2.36 12.10 -63.26
N ILE A 13 -1.72 11.06 -62.75
CA ILE A 13 -2.08 10.42 -61.48
C ILE A 13 -1.47 11.27 -60.35
N ALA A 14 -2.32 12.00 -59.63
CA ALA A 14 -1.92 12.70 -58.41
C ALA A 14 -1.85 11.68 -57.26
N LEU A 15 -0.64 11.36 -56.80
CA LEU A 15 -0.42 10.65 -55.54
C LEU A 15 -0.77 11.60 -54.38
N ALA A 16 -1.92 11.39 -53.77
CA ALA A 16 -2.27 12.04 -52.51
C ALA A 16 -1.52 11.33 -51.38
N SER A 17 -0.43 11.93 -50.90
CA SER A 17 0.24 11.52 -49.67
C SER A 17 -0.68 11.81 -48.48
N ALA A 18 -1.39 10.80 -47.98
CA ALA A 18 -2.11 10.88 -46.72
C ALA A 18 -1.07 10.92 -45.58
N ALA A 19 -0.76 12.11 -45.09
CA ALA A 19 -0.04 12.27 -43.85
C ALA A 19 -0.94 11.77 -42.71
N PHE A 20 -0.66 10.58 -42.18
CA PHE A 20 -1.20 10.15 -40.90
C PHE A 20 -0.58 11.05 -39.83
N ALA A 21 -1.31 12.13 -39.48
CA ALA A 21 -1.07 12.84 -38.25
C ALA A 21 -1.44 11.89 -37.12
N SER A 22 -0.44 11.20 -36.57
CA SER A 22 -0.57 10.55 -35.27
C SER A 22 -0.81 11.67 -34.26
N SER A 23 -2.08 11.96 -33.96
CA SER A 23 -2.45 12.72 -32.79
C SER A 23 -1.98 11.90 -31.60
N SER A 24 -0.81 12.24 -31.07
CA SER A 24 -0.45 11.93 -29.69
C SER A 24 -1.46 12.66 -28.82
N GLY A 25 -2.65 12.06 -28.66
CA GLY A 25 -3.63 12.53 -27.71
C GLY A 25 -2.95 12.46 -26.36
N MET A 26 -2.63 13.62 -25.78
CA MET A 26 -2.14 13.66 -24.42
C MET A 26 -3.21 12.99 -23.56
N ALA A 27 -2.81 11.99 -22.77
CA ALA A 27 -3.71 11.37 -21.82
C ALA A 27 -4.26 12.50 -20.94
N ALA A 28 -5.58 12.52 -20.73
CA ALA A 28 -6.18 13.49 -19.84
C ALA A 28 -5.53 13.37 -18.44
N PRO A 29 -5.34 14.49 -17.72
CA PRO A 29 -4.88 14.43 -16.34
C PRO A 29 -5.83 13.55 -15.52
N ILE A 30 -5.26 12.83 -14.56
CA ILE A 30 -6.01 12.08 -13.56
C ILE A 30 -5.85 12.76 -12.20
N ASP A 31 -6.85 12.59 -11.34
CA ASP A 31 -6.81 13.03 -9.94
C ASP A 31 -6.60 11.81 -9.05
N ILE A 32 -5.43 11.75 -8.41
CA ILE A 32 -5.17 10.83 -7.30
C ILE A 32 -5.77 11.45 -6.05
N LEU A 33 -6.74 10.77 -5.46
CA LEU A 33 -7.50 11.29 -4.34
C LEU A 33 -6.68 11.28 -3.04
N LEU A 34 -6.96 12.27 -2.18
CA LEU A 34 -6.65 12.22 -0.76
C LEU A 34 -7.23 10.93 -0.14
N GLY A 35 -6.78 10.59 1.06
CA GLY A 35 -7.30 9.41 1.76
C GLY A 35 -6.28 8.82 2.71
N SER A 36 -6.57 7.64 3.24
CA SER A 36 -5.69 6.94 4.18
C SER A 36 -5.14 5.65 3.57
N ASP A 37 -3.96 5.21 4.00
CA ASP A 37 -3.43 3.88 3.76
C ASP A 37 -3.30 3.17 5.11
N TYR A 38 -3.77 1.92 5.14
CA TYR A 38 -3.92 1.12 6.35
C TYR A 38 -2.95 -0.06 6.31
N PHE A 39 -1.91 -0.01 7.14
CA PHE A 39 -0.91 -1.05 7.21
C PHE A 39 -1.07 -1.86 8.50
N PHE A 40 -0.65 -3.12 8.41
CA PHE A 40 -0.55 -3.99 9.56
C PHE A 40 0.79 -4.72 9.47
N THR A 41 1.53 -4.71 10.57
CA THR A 41 2.69 -5.56 10.73
C THR A 41 2.21 -6.97 10.91
N VAL A 42 2.70 -7.84 10.05
CA VAL A 42 2.59 -9.27 10.27
C VAL A 42 3.80 -9.79 10.98
N GLU A 43 3.58 -10.88 11.70
CA GLU A 43 4.60 -11.57 12.48
C GLU A 43 5.86 -11.78 11.64
N ALA A 44 6.82 -10.87 11.80
CA ALA A 44 8.08 -10.99 11.12
C ALA A 44 8.85 -12.10 11.83
N SER A 45 9.22 -13.15 11.12
CA SER A 45 10.48 -13.81 11.41
C SER A 45 11.59 -12.77 11.25
N VAL A 46 12.11 -12.24 12.38
CA VAL A 46 13.14 -11.19 12.46
C VAL A 46 14.32 -11.43 11.54
N ALA A 47 14.70 -10.41 10.76
CA ALA A 47 16.07 -10.23 10.31
C ALA A 47 16.42 -8.76 10.04
N ALA A 48 15.97 -7.82 10.90
CA ALA A 48 16.39 -6.41 10.80
C ALA A 48 16.75 -5.85 12.19
N VAL A 49 18.01 -6.09 12.55
CA VAL A 49 18.96 -5.20 13.23
C VAL A 49 18.37 -4.17 14.21
N ILE A 50 18.06 -4.63 15.43
CA ILE A 50 18.48 -3.93 16.64
C ILE A 50 19.56 -4.82 17.24
N PRO A 51 20.79 -4.36 17.48
CA PRO A 51 21.83 -5.16 18.14
C PRO A 51 21.52 -5.25 19.63
N LEU A 52 20.46 -5.95 20.00
CA LEU A 52 20.30 -6.54 21.32
C LEU A 52 20.64 -8.02 21.18
N GLU A 53 21.70 -8.43 21.86
CA GLU A 53 22.32 -9.74 21.73
C GLU A 53 21.29 -10.89 21.81
N SER A 54 21.25 -11.71 20.76
CA SER A 54 21.03 -13.18 20.81
C SER A 54 19.64 -13.78 21.11
N ARG A 55 18.51 -13.21 20.66
CA ARG A 55 17.25 -14.00 20.56
C ARG A 55 16.46 -13.78 19.26
N PRO A 56 16.07 -14.84 18.53
CA PRO A 56 15.17 -14.74 17.38
C PRO A 56 13.74 -14.51 17.91
N GLY A 57 13.19 -13.32 17.72
CA GLY A 57 11.81 -13.03 18.16
C GLY A 57 11.26 -11.80 17.47
N GLY A 58 10.31 -11.98 16.54
CA GLY A 58 9.78 -10.87 15.74
C GLY A 58 8.28 -10.67 15.80
N LEU A 59 7.92 -9.41 15.60
CA LEU A 59 6.77 -8.67 16.17
C LEU A 59 5.47 -9.50 16.16
N ASN A 60 5.04 -10.01 17.31
CA ASN A 60 3.82 -10.81 17.42
C ASN A 60 2.60 -9.93 17.15
N GLY A 61 1.62 -10.46 16.41
CA GLY A 61 0.37 -9.82 16.03
C GLY A 61 -0.60 -9.62 17.19
N VAL A 62 -0.15 -8.96 18.25
CA VAL A 62 -1.01 -8.50 19.33
C VAL A 62 -1.82 -7.33 18.79
N ARG A 63 -3.15 -7.37 18.98
CA ARG A 63 -4.03 -6.24 18.65
C ARG A 63 -3.45 -4.97 19.29
N PRO A 64 -3.38 -3.84 18.57
CA PRO A 64 -2.95 -2.58 19.15
C PRO A 64 -3.82 -2.31 20.38
N GLN A 65 -3.21 -2.41 21.57
CA GLN A 65 -3.93 -2.39 22.83
C GLN A 65 -4.25 -0.95 23.27
N PHE A 66 -3.74 0.07 22.55
CA PHE A 66 -3.63 1.43 23.06
C PHE A 66 -4.17 2.55 22.15
N ALA A 67 -4.68 2.23 20.96
CA ALA A 67 -5.43 3.18 20.15
C ALA A 67 -6.60 2.46 19.47
N PRO A 68 -7.77 3.10 19.29
CA PRO A 68 -8.89 2.52 18.56
C PRO A 68 -8.58 2.52 17.05
N LEU A 69 -7.47 1.89 16.64
CA LEU A 69 -7.18 1.67 15.24
C LEU A 69 -8.16 0.63 14.69
N PRO A 70 -8.71 0.82 13.49
CA PRO A 70 -9.65 -0.13 12.93
C PRO A 70 -9.02 -1.52 12.71
N GLY A 71 -9.55 -2.55 13.39
CA GLY A 71 -9.18 -3.93 13.12
C GLY A 71 -7.78 -4.34 13.60
N TYR A 72 -6.92 -4.76 12.67
CA TYR A 72 -5.53 -5.22 12.90
C TYR A 72 -4.50 -4.19 12.43
N VAL A 73 -4.94 -3.01 12.05
CA VAL A 73 -4.09 -1.93 11.57
C VAL A 73 -3.23 -1.43 12.72
N ASP A 74 -1.92 -1.33 12.51
CA ASP A 74 -1.00 -0.73 13.48
C ASP A 74 -0.38 0.58 13.00
N THR A 75 -0.49 0.87 11.70
CA THR A 75 0.05 2.08 11.09
C THR A 75 -0.95 2.67 10.11
N ILE A 76 -1.23 3.97 10.24
CA ILE A 76 -2.11 4.72 9.33
C ILE A 76 -1.32 5.90 8.77
N VAL A 77 -1.32 6.01 7.45
CA VAL A 77 -0.74 7.14 6.72
C VAL A 77 -1.85 7.85 5.96
N GLU A 78 -1.98 9.15 6.16
CA GLU A 78 -2.90 10.01 5.43
C GLU A 78 -2.22 10.77 4.31
N ARG A 79 -2.84 10.74 3.13
CA ARG A 79 -2.60 11.67 2.02
C ARG A 79 -3.50 12.88 2.25
N ARG A 80 -2.90 14.06 2.45
CA ARG A 80 -3.61 15.25 2.96
C ARG A 80 -4.18 16.15 1.87
N ALA A 81 -4.01 15.78 0.60
CA ALA A 81 -4.54 16.51 -0.55
C ALA A 81 -4.70 15.59 -1.76
N ASP A 82 -5.62 15.96 -2.65
CA ASP A 82 -5.70 15.39 -3.99
C ASP A 82 -4.48 15.85 -4.83
N CYS A 83 -4.12 15.04 -5.82
CA CYS A 83 -3.09 15.37 -6.80
C CYS A 83 -3.59 15.14 -8.22
N GLY A 84 -3.62 16.22 -9.01
CA GLY A 84 -3.81 16.14 -10.47
C GLY A 84 -2.48 15.88 -11.18
N VAL A 85 -2.40 14.84 -12.02
CA VAL A 85 -1.16 14.45 -12.71
C VAL A 85 -1.43 13.88 -14.11
N GLU A 86 -0.58 14.24 -15.07
CA GLU A 86 -0.60 13.70 -16.43
C GLU A 86 0.31 12.48 -16.58
N LEU A 87 0.03 11.62 -17.57
CA LEU A 87 0.83 10.42 -17.81
C LEU A 87 2.29 10.78 -18.13
N GLY A 88 3.22 10.16 -17.40
CA GLY A 88 4.65 10.42 -17.47
C GLY A 88 5.10 11.63 -16.65
N GLN A 89 4.22 12.25 -15.87
CA GLN A 89 4.54 13.35 -14.96
C GLN A 89 4.46 12.91 -13.49
N SER A 90 4.78 13.85 -12.61
CA SER A 90 4.77 13.64 -11.16
C SER A 90 4.03 14.77 -10.46
N CYS A 91 3.53 14.46 -9.26
CA CYS A 91 2.95 15.44 -8.35
C CYS A 91 3.50 15.23 -6.94
N GLN A 92 3.34 16.23 -6.08
CA GLN A 92 3.70 16.16 -4.68
C GLN A 92 2.46 16.33 -3.81
N ILE A 93 2.34 15.49 -2.78
CA ILE A 93 1.29 15.62 -1.78
C ILE A 93 1.86 15.59 -0.37
N PRO A 94 1.36 16.45 0.54
CA PRO A 94 1.64 16.32 1.95
C PRO A 94 1.05 15.02 2.48
N ILE A 95 1.83 14.34 3.31
CA ILE A 95 1.43 13.10 4.00
C ILE A 95 1.64 13.24 5.50
N GLU A 96 0.89 12.49 6.27
CA GLU A 96 0.99 12.47 7.73
C GLU A 96 0.79 11.03 8.24
N LEU A 97 1.66 10.57 9.12
CA LEU A 97 1.41 9.36 9.88
C LEU A 97 0.51 9.77 11.07
N VAL A 98 -0.72 9.26 11.10
CA VAL A 98 -1.74 9.61 12.12
C VAL A 98 -2.05 8.45 13.07
N GLY A 99 -1.35 7.34 12.89
CA GLY A 99 -1.47 6.17 13.74
C GLY A 99 -0.21 5.34 13.65
N LEU A 100 0.39 5.07 14.81
CA LEU A 100 1.44 4.07 15.00
C LEU A 100 1.16 3.41 16.35
N SER A 101 1.11 2.08 16.37
CA SER A 101 0.95 1.31 17.60
C SER A 101 1.57 -0.07 17.45
N LEU A 102 2.85 -0.20 17.79
CA LEU A 102 3.59 -1.45 17.70
C LEU A 102 3.87 -2.03 19.08
N GLN A 103 3.97 -3.35 19.16
CA GLN A 103 4.39 -4.07 20.35
C GLN A 103 5.50 -5.06 20.00
N SER A 104 6.54 -5.10 20.82
CA SER A 104 7.60 -6.10 20.65
C SER A 104 7.12 -7.50 21.06
N VAL A 105 7.79 -8.52 20.51
CA VAL A 105 7.51 -9.91 20.89
C VAL A 105 7.75 -10.13 22.37
N GLY A 106 6.79 -10.75 23.02
CA GLY A 106 6.84 -11.00 24.46
C GLY A 106 6.51 -9.76 25.30
N GLY A 107 6.10 -8.65 24.66
CA GLY A 107 5.63 -7.45 25.35
C GLY A 107 6.73 -6.68 26.08
N GLY A 108 7.98 -6.79 25.64
CA GLY A 108 9.11 -6.13 26.28
C GLY A 108 9.11 -4.61 26.12
N PHE A 109 8.45 -4.09 25.09
CA PHE A 109 8.22 -2.66 24.88
C PHE A 109 7.04 -2.42 23.94
N LEU A 110 6.49 -1.22 24.02
CA LEU A 110 5.47 -0.68 23.12
C LEU A 110 6.00 0.56 22.43
N ILE A 111 5.56 0.80 21.21
CA ILE A 111 5.81 2.03 20.44
C ILE A 111 4.47 2.59 20.04
N ARG A 112 4.30 3.91 20.16
CA ARG A 112 3.15 4.61 19.58
C ARG A 112 3.56 5.94 18.96
N GLU A 113 2.72 6.49 18.11
CA GLU A 113 2.88 7.88 17.64
C GLU A 113 2.84 8.83 18.84
N ASP A 114 3.68 9.86 18.79
CA ASP A 114 3.70 10.94 19.78
C ASP A 114 2.40 11.78 19.66
N PRO A 115 1.55 11.83 20.70
CA PRO A 115 0.26 12.53 20.63
C PRO A 115 0.40 14.06 20.58
N ASP A 116 1.55 14.60 20.94
CA ASP A 116 1.80 16.05 21.00
C ASP A 116 2.57 16.56 19.78
N ARG A 117 3.04 15.67 18.89
CA ARG A 117 3.87 16.02 17.72
C ARG A 117 3.50 15.21 16.48
N ALA A 118 2.90 15.90 15.51
CA ALA A 118 2.50 15.33 14.23
C ALA A 118 3.69 14.80 13.42
N SER A 119 3.59 13.55 12.97
CA SER A 119 4.56 12.90 12.09
C SER A 119 4.30 13.23 10.62
N THR A 120 4.85 14.35 10.14
CA THR A 120 4.59 14.87 8.78
C THR A 120 5.63 14.44 7.75
N GLY A 121 5.24 14.49 6.48
CA GLY A 121 6.11 14.12 5.37
C GLY A 121 5.69 14.71 4.02
N GLN A 122 6.37 14.27 2.96
CA GLN A 122 5.95 14.51 1.57
C GLN A 122 6.04 13.21 0.76
N MET A 123 5.09 13.03 -0.14
CA MET A 123 5.10 11.98 -1.14
C MET A 123 5.16 12.59 -2.54
N THR A 124 6.05 12.08 -3.38
CA THR A 124 6.06 12.35 -4.82
C THR A 124 5.51 11.14 -5.54
N ILE A 125 4.37 11.31 -6.23
CA ILE A 125 3.80 10.24 -7.05
C ILE A 125 4.21 10.47 -8.50
N HIS A 126 4.76 9.44 -9.12
CA HIS A 126 5.08 9.39 -10.55
C HIS A 126 4.02 8.53 -11.26
N TYR A 127 3.27 9.14 -12.16
CA TYR A 127 2.23 8.46 -12.92
C TYR A 127 2.81 7.92 -14.22
N LEU A 128 2.92 6.59 -14.36
CA LEU A 128 3.71 5.99 -15.44
C LEU A 128 2.89 5.06 -16.35
N THR A 129 1.80 4.50 -15.85
CA THR A 129 1.03 3.49 -16.57
C THR A 129 -0.46 3.70 -16.41
N GLN A 130 -1.20 3.57 -17.51
CA GLN A 130 -2.65 3.45 -17.50
C GLN A 130 -3.06 2.27 -18.37
N THR A 131 -3.78 1.30 -17.81
CA THR A 131 -4.32 0.15 -18.55
C THR A 131 -5.81 0.04 -18.28
N GLY A 132 -6.62 0.63 -19.17
CA GLY A 132 -8.06 0.73 -18.97
C GLY A 132 -8.38 1.58 -17.73
N PRO A 133 -9.18 1.07 -16.77
CA PRO A 133 -9.56 1.81 -15.55
C PRO A 133 -8.51 1.70 -14.43
N ILE A 134 -7.30 1.21 -14.73
CA ILE A 134 -6.23 1.05 -13.75
C ILE A 134 -5.12 2.06 -14.05
N ALA A 135 -4.81 2.91 -13.09
CA ALA A 135 -3.66 3.79 -13.08
C ALA A 135 -2.56 3.23 -12.16
N GLY A 136 -1.31 3.62 -12.40
CA GLY A 136 -0.19 3.21 -11.56
C GLY A 136 1.14 3.83 -11.98
N GLY A 137 2.18 3.52 -11.21
CA GLY A 137 3.53 4.01 -11.45
C GLY A 137 4.45 3.78 -10.26
N THR A 138 5.30 4.76 -9.97
CA THR A 138 6.19 4.72 -8.79
C THR A 138 5.94 5.91 -7.87
N PHE A 139 6.38 5.82 -6.63
CA PHE A 139 6.35 6.92 -5.70
C PHE A 139 7.62 6.94 -4.84
N ASP A 140 7.96 8.14 -4.41
CA ASP A 140 8.97 8.39 -3.38
C ASP A 140 8.24 9.04 -2.19
N SER A 141 8.68 8.75 -0.97
CA SER A 141 8.12 9.42 0.21
C SER A 141 9.19 9.65 1.25
N PHE A 142 8.97 10.61 2.13
CA PHE A 142 9.67 10.69 3.40
C PHE A 142 8.74 11.13 4.52
N PHE A 143 9.06 10.73 5.75
CA PHE A 143 8.41 11.16 6.99
C PHE A 143 9.47 11.52 8.03
N ASP A 144 9.23 12.59 8.78
CA ASP A 144 9.81 12.76 10.11
C ASP A 144 8.84 12.12 11.11
N VAL A 145 9.24 10.98 11.69
CA VAL A 145 8.38 10.21 12.62
C VAL A 145 8.74 10.55 14.05
N PHE A 146 7.74 11.07 14.78
CA PHE A 146 7.78 11.29 16.22
C PHE A 146 7.01 10.18 16.92
N PHE A 147 7.65 9.55 17.91
CA PHE A 147 7.09 8.39 18.58
C PHE A 147 7.54 8.33 20.03
N GLU A 148 6.72 7.68 20.84
CA GLU A 148 7.02 7.37 22.23
C GLU A 148 7.24 5.87 22.41
N ILE A 149 8.08 5.52 23.38
CA ILE A 149 8.33 4.13 23.78
C ILE A 149 7.85 3.92 25.22
N SER A 150 7.23 2.78 25.48
CA SER A 150 6.94 2.30 26.83
C SER A 150 7.65 1.00 27.12
N LEU A 151 8.28 0.90 28.30
CA LEU A 151 8.99 -0.30 28.78
C LEU A 151 8.24 -1.01 29.93
N ASP A 152 7.10 -0.47 30.36
CA ASP A 152 6.33 -0.93 31.51
C ASP A 152 4.87 -1.28 31.16
N GLY A 153 4.64 -1.64 29.89
CA GLY A 153 3.32 -2.07 29.41
C GLY A 153 2.32 -0.92 29.20
N GLY A 154 2.82 0.29 28.95
CA GLY A 154 2.01 1.47 28.63
C GLY A 154 1.67 2.33 29.83
N ALA A 155 2.27 2.07 30.99
CA ALA A 155 2.05 2.88 32.20
C ALA A 155 2.82 4.21 32.14
N THR A 156 4.02 4.19 31.55
CA THR A 156 4.79 5.39 31.21
C THR A 156 5.23 5.35 29.76
N TRP A 157 5.28 6.53 29.16
CA TRP A 157 5.72 6.76 27.79
C TRP A 157 6.87 7.76 27.83
N THR A 158 7.89 7.51 27.01
CA THR A 158 9.02 8.42 26.86
C THR A 158 9.24 8.71 25.40
N ASP A 159 9.24 9.99 25.05
CA ASP A 159 9.52 10.45 23.70
C ASP A 159 10.94 10.06 23.31
N ASN A 160 11.12 9.75 22.03
CA ASN A 160 12.40 9.44 21.43
C ASN A 160 13.45 10.57 21.55
N GLU A 161 13.04 11.80 21.88
CA GLU A 161 13.92 12.97 21.97
C GLU A 161 14.30 13.39 23.39
N VAL A 162 13.73 12.77 24.44
CA VAL A 162 14.03 13.18 25.81
C VAL A 162 15.49 12.86 26.15
N ALA A 163 16.30 13.91 26.36
CA ALA A 163 17.75 13.81 26.58
C ALA A 163 18.18 12.98 27.81
N ASN A 164 17.26 12.69 28.73
CA ASN A 164 17.48 11.84 29.91
C ASN A 164 16.59 10.57 29.89
N GLY A 165 15.92 10.30 28.77
CA GLY A 165 15.11 9.10 28.58
C GLY A 165 15.96 7.86 28.32
N PRO A 166 15.34 6.68 28.16
CA PRO A 166 16.05 5.45 27.81
C PRO A 166 16.68 5.50 26.40
N PHE A 167 16.27 6.45 25.56
CA PHE A 167 16.79 6.69 24.21
C PHE A 167 17.22 8.16 24.03
N PRO A 168 18.24 8.62 24.77
CA PRO A 168 18.60 10.03 24.77
C PRO A 168 19.28 10.43 23.46
N GLY A 169 18.76 11.48 22.82
CA GLY A 169 19.35 12.07 21.62
C GLY A 169 19.12 11.29 20.33
N VAL A 170 18.08 10.45 20.25
CA VAL A 170 17.64 9.88 18.98
C VAL A 170 16.85 10.97 18.22
N PRO A 171 17.30 11.43 17.05
CA PRO A 171 16.51 12.37 16.25
C PRO A 171 15.19 11.73 15.80
N PRO A 172 14.22 12.51 15.29
CA PRO A 172 13.08 11.96 14.59
C PRO A 172 13.52 10.87 13.60
N LEU A 173 12.77 9.77 13.58
CA LEU A 173 13.09 8.70 12.65
C LEU A 173 12.69 9.17 11.26
N GLN A 174 13.70 9.38 10.41
CA GLN A 174 13.49 9.67 9.00
C GLN A 174 13.28 8.36 8.25
N LEU A 175 12.04 8.14 7.82
CA LEU A 175 11.67 7.04 6.95
C LEU A 175 11.57 7.58 5.54
N GLY A 176 12.23 6.96 4.58
CA GLY A 176 12.11 7.32 3.17
C GLY A 176 11.88 6.11 2.30
N SER A 177 11.00 6.21 1.31
CA SER A 177 10.88 5.23 0.23
C SER A 177 11.32 5.85 -1.08
N VAL A 178 12.00 5.08 -1.93
CA VAL A 178 12.46 5.54 -3.24
C VAL A 178 12.06 4.54 -4.31
N GLY A 179 11.36 5.01 -5.35
CA GLY A 179 10.98 4.24 -6.52
C GLY A 179 10.02 3.07 -6.23
N SER A 180 9.27 3.12 -5.13
CA SER A 180 8.33 2.06 -4.76
C SER A 180 7.12 2.09 -5.70
N SER A 181 6.54 0.94 -6.04
CA SER A 181 5.39 0.90 -6.96
C SER A 181 4.08 1.29 -6.28
N TRP A 182 3.17 1.91 -7.03
CA TRP A 182 1.76 2.09 -6.63
C TRP A 182 0.81 1.69 -7.76
N SER A 183 -0.44 1.40 -7.41
CA SER A 183 -1.53 1.11 -8.35
C SER A 183 -2.88 1.57 -7.78
N SER A 184 -3.86 1.82 -8.65
CA SER A 184 -5.25 2.06 -8.25
C SER A 184 -6.07 0.78 -8.07
N ASP A 185 -5.44 -0.39 -8.24
CA ASP A 185 -6.04 -1.70 -7.98
C ASP A 185 -5.88 -2.07 -6.49
N PRO A 186 -6.99 -2.32 -5.76
CA PRO A 186 -6.98 -2.60 -4.32
C PRO A 186 -6.68 -4.08 -4.01
N THR A 187 -6.03 -4.81 -4.91
CA THR A 187 -5.76 -6.24 -4.72
C THR A 187 -4.86 -6.47 -3.51
N GLY A 188 -5.32 -7.29 -2.55
CA GLY A 188 -4.51 -7.76 -1.42
C GLY A 188 -4.45 -6.81 -0.22
N ILE A 189 -5.30 -5.77 -0.17
CA ILE A 189 -5.34 -4.80 0.94
C ILE A 189 -6.70 -4.80 1.66
N THR A 190 -6.73 -4.21 2.86
CA THR A 190 -7.99 -3.95 3.58
C THR A 190 -8.64 -2.68 3.03
N LEU A 191 -9.93 -2.73 2.73
CA LEU A 191 -10.66 -1.59 2.16
C LEU A 191 -11.54 -0.87 3.20
N PHE A 192 -11.41 0.44 3.22
CA PHE A 192 -12.25 1.40 3.93
C PHE A 192 -12.91 2.29 2.88
N VAL A 193 -14.21 2.04 2.68
CA VAL A 193 -14.98 2.68 1.63
C VAL A 193 -15.61 3.98 2.14
N GLY A 194 -15.45 5.07 1.40
CA GLY A 194 -16.07 6.37 1.70
C GLY A 194 -16.40 7.18 0.45
N GLN A 195 -16.94 8.38 0.64
CA GLN A 195 -17.23 9.31 -0.45
C GLN A 195 -16.00 10.13 -0.80
N VAL A 196 -15.81 10.54 -2.06
CA VAL A 196 -14.71 11.43 -2.46
C VAL A 196 -14.60 12.63 -1.50
N GLY A 197 -13.41 12.81 -0.93
CA GLY A 197 -13.11 13.81 0.11
C GLY A 197 -13.14 13.27 1.54
N ASP A 198 -13.48 12.01 1.76
CA ASP A 198 -13.38 11.34 3.05
C ASP A 198 -11.92 10.93 3.35
N GLN A 199 -11.27 11.69 4.23
CA GLN A 199 -9.87 11.45 4.62
C GLN A 199 -9.62 10.05 5.16
N ALA A 200 -10.61 9.43 5.82
CA ALA A 200 -10.47 8.10 6.39
C ALA A 200 -10.65 6.99 5.33
N ALA A 201 -11.18 7.28 4.15
CA ALA A 201 -11.33 6.28 3.11
C ALA A 201 -10.01 6.01 2.41
N ASN A 202 -9.76 4.74 2.07
CA ASN A 202 -8.72 4.36 1.12
C ASN A 202 -9.32 3.95 -0.23
N TRP A 203 -10.63 3.75 -0.27
CA TRP A 203 -11.40 3.44 -1.46
C TRP A 203 -12.59 4.39 -1.56
N HIS A 204 -12.58 5.27 -2.56
CA HIS A 204 -13.71 6.18 -2.76
C HIS A 204 -14.76 5.58 -3.70
N ASP A 205 -16.04 5.72 -3.38
CA ASP A 205 -17.16 5.30 -4.23
C ASP A 205 -18.41 6.16 -3.95
N PRO A 206 -19.02 6.84 -4.96
CA PRO A 206 -18.64 6.88 -6.38
C PRO A 206 -17.46 7.79 -6.69
N LYS A 207 -16.69 7.44 -7.73
CA LYS A 207 -15.62 8.25 -8.35
C LYS A 207 -16.00 8.66 -9.77
N SER A 208 -15.48 9.79 -10.25
CA SER A 208 -15.46 10.08 -11.69
C SER A 208 -14.42 9.21 -12.42
N ILE A 209 -14.45 9.21 -13.75
CA ILE A 209 -13.60 8.34 -14.58
C ILE A 209 -12.10 8.69 -14.52
N ASP A 210 -11.80 9.92 -14.12
CA ASP A 210 -10.48 10.52 -13.96
C ASP A 210 -9.99 10.50 -12.51
N GLN A 211 -10.79 9.99 -11.56
CA GLN A 211 -10.43 9.89 -10.15
C GLN A 211 -9.93 8.49 -9.79
N PHE A 212 -8.79 8.43 -9.11
CA PHE A 212 -8.13 7.19 -8.73
C PHE A 212 -7.74 7.19 -7.26
N ASP A 213 -7.94 6.06 -6.61
CA ASP A 213 -7.32 5.80 -5.31
C ASP A 213 -5.86 5.37 -5.50
N PHE A 214 -5.06 5.55 -4.46
CA PHE A 214 -3.67 5.11 -4.43
C PHE A 214 -3.53 3.94 -3.47
N PHE A 215 -2.85 2.89 -3.93
CA PHE A 215 -2.45 1.76 -3.11
C PHE A 215 -0.96 1.43 -3.32
N PRO A 216 -0.15 1.42 -2.26
CA PRO A 216 1.25 1.06 -2.36
C PRO A 216 1.43 -0.46 -2.57
N GLY A 217 2.45 -0.86 -3.34
CA GLY A 217 2.90 -2.25 -3.44
C GLY A 217 2.07 -3.19 -4.34
N THR A 218 0.98 -2.71 -4.95
CA THR A 218 0.06 -3.53 -5.76
C THR A 218 0.30 -3.43 -7.28
N GLY A 219 1.57 -3.39 -7.70
CA GLY A 219 1.91 -3.43 -9.13
C GLY A 219 1.29 -4.66 -9.84
N PRO A 220 1.16 -4.64 -11.19
CA PRO A 220 0.44 -5.67 -11.96
C PRO A 220 0.97 -7.10 -11.83
N ALA A 221 2.08 -7.31 -11.12
CA ALA A 221 2.65 -8.62 -10.77
C ALA A 221 2.33 -9.10 -9.33
N GLY A 222 1.49 -8.37 -8.58
CA GLY A 222 0.91 -8.80 -7.30
C GLY A 222 1.85 -8.80 -6.09
N PHE A 223 3.16 -8.56 -6.26
CA PHE A 223 4.11 -8.50 -5.14
C PHE A 223 5.26 -7.54 -5.46
N GLN A 224 5.25 -6.34 -4.87
CA GLN A 224 6.39 -5.44 -4.86
C GLN A 224 6.70 -5.02 -3.43
N THR A 225 7.98 -4.99 -3.11
CA THR A 225 8.51 -4.65 -1.79
C THR A 225 8.60 -3.14 -1.63
N ILE A 226 8.02 -2.55 -0.59
CA ILE A 226 8.37 -1.16 -0.23
C ILE A 226 9.79 -1.21 0.30
N VAL A 227 10.68 -0.47 -0.34
CA VAL A 227 12.07 -0.37 0.09
C VAL A 227 12.22 0.95 0.83
N GLU A 228 12.41 0.83 2.14
CA GLU A 228 12.70 1.94 3.02
C GLU A 228 14.21 2.11 3.11
N SER A 229 14.69 3.34 2.92
CA SER A 229 16.09 3.71 3.06
C SER A 229 16.25 4.71 4.18
N HIS A 230 17.27 4.51 5.01
CA HIS A 230 17.59 5.37 6.14
C HIS A 230 18.84 6.22 5.87
N PRO A 231 19.03 7.36 6.56
CA PRO A 231 20.21 8.21 6.40
C PRO A 231 21.54 7.51 6.69
N ASP A 232 21.54 6.47 7.51
CA ASP A 232 22.72 5.65 7.84
C ASP A 232 23.04 4.60 6.76
N GLY A 233 22.23 4.54 5.69
CA GLY A 233 22.36 3.58 4.60
C GLY A 233 21.73 2.22 4.89
N SER A 234 21.10 2.04 6.05
CA SER A 234 20.30 0.84 6.31
C SER A 234 19.08 0.82 5.38
N ILE A 235 18.69 -0.39 4.97
CA ILE A 235 17.57 -0.62 4.06
C ILE A 235 16.61 -1.59 4.73
N HIS A 236 15.36 -1.18 4.88
CA HIS A 236 14.26 -2.03 5.29
C HIS A 236 13.39 -2.38 4.09
N ARG A 237 12.85 -3.61 4.08
CA ARG A 237 12.11 -4.17 2.94
C ARG A 237 10.80 -4.74 3.44
N VAL A 238 9.70 -4.05 3.13
CA VAL A 238 8.35 -4.51 3.45
C VAL A 238 7.89 -5.45 2.33
N VAL A 239 7.87 -6.74 2.62
CA VAL A 239 7.41 -7.75 1.66
C VAL A 239 5.90 -7.98 1.88
N PRO A 240 5.05 -7.76 0.87
CA PRO A 240 3.63 -8.12 0.97
C PRO A 240 3.51 -9.63 1.19
N ILE A 241 2.69 -10.02 2.17
CA ILE A 241 2.44 -11.43 2.43
C ILE A 241 1.56 -11.95 1.31
N PRO A 242 1.81 -13.17 0.81
CA PRO A 242 0.78 -13.86 0.06
C PRO A 242 -0.52 -13.90 0.87
N PRO A 243 -1.70 -13.72 0.22
CA PRO A 243 -2.97 -13.80 0.92
C PRO A 243 -3.01 -15.10 1.73
N PRO A 244 -3.54 -15.07 2.97
CA PRO A 244 -3.58 -16.27 3.81
C PRO A 244 -4.21 -17.40 2.99
N VAL A 245 -3.47 -18.51 2.86
CA VAL A 245 -3.99 -19.71 2.20
C VAL A 245 -5.36 -19.97 2.85
N PRO A 246 -6.46 -20.05 2.07
CA PRO A 246 -7.77 -20.26 2.64
C PRO A 246 -7.69 -21.43 3.59
N VAL A 247 -7.88 -21.16 4.89
CA VAL A 247 -7.94 -22.24 5.87
C VAL A 247 -9.08 -23.12 5.37
N PRO A 248 -8.85 -24.42 5.10
CA PRO A 248 -9.92 -25.30 4.65
C PRO A 248 -11.10 -25.06 5.58
N PRO A 249 -12.30 -24.71 5.07
CA PRO A 249 -13.40 -24.27 5.91
C PRO A 249 -13.50 -25.25 7.06
N THR A 250 -13.28 -24.80 8.29
CA THR A 250 -13.20 -25.70 9.45
C THR A 250 -14.51 -26.48 9.60
N VAL A 251 -15.59 -25.97 9.00
CA VAL A 251 -16.90 -26.59 8.80
C VAL A 251 -16.83 -27.90 7.99
N LEU A 252 -15.95 -28.03 6.98
CA LEU A 252 -15.75 -29.27 6.23
C LEU A 252 -15.07 -30.35 7.08
N LEU A 253 -14.10 -29.97 7.93
CA LEU A 253 -13.44 -30.91 8.84
C LEU A 253 -14.34 -31.31 10.02
N LEU A 254 -15.13 -30.38 10.56
CA LEU A 254 -16.17 -30.67 11.55
C LEU A 254 -17.27 -31.56 10.97
N GLY A 255 -17.71 -31.29 9.73
CA GLY A 255 -18.69 -32.10 9.02
C GLY A 255 -18.20 -33.52 8.78
N ALA A 256 -16.96 -33.70 8.32
CA ALA A 256 -16.34 -35.02 8.14
C ALA A 256 -16.13 -35.76 9.47
N GLY A 257 -15.71 -35.05 10.52
CA GLY A 257 -15.55 -35.61 11.86
C GLY A 257 -16.87 -36.11 12.47
N LEU A 258 -17.93 -35.30 12.38
CA LEU A 258 -19.26 -35.65 12.91
C LEU A 258 -19.91 -36.79 12.13
N SER A 259 -19.75 -36.85 10.81
CA SER A 259 -20.27 -37.95 10.00
C SER A 259 -19.52 -39.27 10.24
N ALA A 260 -18.20 -39.22 10.48
CA ALA A 260 -17.44 -40.39 10.91
C ALA A 260 -17.89 -40.92 12.28
N LEU A 261 -18.15 -40.04 13.26
CA LEU A 261 -18.68 -40.41 14.57
C LEU A 261 -20.09 -41.00 14.47
N GLY A 262 -20.96 -40.42 13.64
CA GLY A 262 -22.30 -40.96 13.36
C GLY A 262 -22.26 -42.36 12.72
N TRP A 263 -21.33 -42.60 11.80
CA TRP A 263 -21.17 -43.91 11.16
C TRP A 263 -20.64 -44.97 12.13
N MET A 264 -19.69 -44.61 13.00
CA MET A 264 -19.19 -45.50 14.05
C MET A 264 -20.25 -45.83 15.11
N SER A 265 -21.13 -44.88 15.45
CA SER A 265 -22.28 -45.10 16.34
C SER A 265 -23.25 -46.15 15.78
N ARG A 266 -23.59 -46.07 14.48
CA ARG A 266 -24.50 -47.03 13.84
C ARG A 266 -23.95 -48.45 13.79
N ARG A 267 -22.63 -48.64 13.58
CA ARG A 267 -22.01 -49.98 13.58
C ARG A 267 -22.04 -50.67 14.94
N ARG A 268 -22.10 -49.93 16.05
CA ARG A 268 -22.21 -50.53 17.39
C ARG A 268 -23.62 -51.05 17.70
N GLN A 269 -24.65 -50.49 17.07
CA GLN A 269 -26.04 -50.90 17.30
C GLN A 269 -26.45 -52.15 16.52
N SER A 270 -25.70 -52.57 15.50
CA SER A 270 -26.00 -53.77 14.70
C SER A 270 -25.44 -55.08 15.27
N HIS A 271 -24.90 -55.08 16.50
CA HIS A 271 -24.30 -56.24 17.16
C HIS A 271 -24.92 -56.54 18.54
N VAL A 272 -26.12 -56.04 18.81
CA VAL A 272 -26.98 -56.42 19.94
C VAL A 272 -28.27 -56.99 19.36
#